data_AF-A0A5C8S6X1-F1
#
_entry.id   AF-A0A5C8S6X1-F1
#
_cell.length_a   1.000
_cell.length_b   1.000
_cell.length_c   1.000
_cell.angle_alpha   90.00
_cell.angle_beta   90.00
_cell.angle_gamma   90.00
#
_symmetry.space_group_name_H-M   'P 1'
#
loop_
_entity.id
_entity.type
_entity.pdbx_description
1 polymer ?
#
loop_
_entity_poly.entity_id
_entity_poly.type
_entity_poly.pdbx_seq_one_letter_code
_entity_poly.pdbx_strand_id
1 'polypeptide(L)'
;MFCKRESDGIDWYAYSRNPETFKPGSVKITLYDVGSALLTQQVYFDASFVFPQNTRLVEVVGFAGEKPHNEFQRKFFDLETMTFNEAVPTPPQKIIAKADIWRRATDEEADTILYILSQQTTRKRRIFNDATYIDHTDSMFAEMLQALTAAFGEARAVELLAPSDMLSG
;
A
#
# COMPACT_ATOMS: atom_id res chain seq x y z
N MET A 1 -31.69 -7.38 9.20
CA MET A 1 -30.42 -7.48 8.44
C MET A 1 -29.49 -6.45 9.07
N PHE A 2 -28.40 -6.87 9.69
CA PHE A 2 -27.47 -5.98 10.41
C PHE A 2 -26.17 -5.88 9.61
N CYS A 3 -25.78 -4.67 9.23
CA CYS A 3 -24.49 -4.40 8.60
C CYS A 3 -23.58 -3.81 9.67
N LYS A 4 -22.47 -4.48 9.98
CA LYS A 4 -21.51 -4.05 10.99
C LYS A 4 -20.14 -3.87 10.36
N ARG A 5 -19.40 -2.87 10.81
CA ARG A 5 -18.02 -2.65 10.39
C ARG A 5 -17.12 -3.69 11.03
N GLU A 6 -16.28 -4.34 10.23
CA GLU A 6 -15.43 -5.45 10.69
C GLU A 6 -14.37 -5.01 11.72
N SER A 7 -13.83 -3.80 11.58
CA SER A 7 -12.71 -3.33 12.41
C SER A 7 -13.08 -3.09 13.88
N ASP A 8 -14.32 -2.72 14.16
CA ASP A 8 -14.75 -2.31 15.51
C ASP A 8 -16.20 -2.69 15.87
N GLY A 9 -16.90 -3.43 15.01
CA GLY A 9 -18.23 -3.95 15.26
C GLY A 9 -19.36 -2.90 15.25
N ILE A 10 -19.06 -1.65 14.88
CA ILE A 10 -20.07 -0.58 14.86
C ILE A 10 -21.15 -0.89 13.82
N ASP A 11 -22.41 -0.72 14.23
CA ASP A 11 -23.57 -0.87 13.35
C ASP A 11 -23.65 0.26 12.31
N TRP A 12 -23.86 -0.09 11.06
CA TRP A 12 -23.92 0.84 9.93
C TRP A 12 -24.99 1.92 10.10
N TYR A 13 -26.17 1.57 10.61
CA TYR A 13 -27.25 2.53 10.74
C TYR A 13 -27.02 3.48 11.90
N ALA A 14 -26.40 3.03 12.98
CA ALA A 14 -25.92 3.91 14.05
C ALA A 14 -24.82 4.87 13.53
N TYR A 15 -23.88 4.35 12.75
CA TYR A 15 -22.77 5.12 12.18
C TYR A 15 -23.24 6.17 11.18
N SER A 16 -24.01 5.75 10.17
CA SER A 16 -24.42 6.59 9.03
C SER A 16 -25.45 7.67 9.37
N ARG A 17 -26.25 7.46 10.42
CA ARG A 17 -27.26 8.42 10.87
C ARG A 17 -26.72 9.44 11.87
N ASN A 18 -25.50 9.24 12.39
CA ASN A 18 -24.86 10.26 13.20
C ASN A 18 -24.38 11.39 12.28
N PRO A 19 -24.89 12.64 12.43
CA PRO A 19 -24.55 13.76 11.57
C PRO A 19 -23.07 14.19 11.66
N GLU A 20 -22.35 13.77 12.70
CA GLU A 20 -20.92 14.07 12.88
C GLU A 20 -20.00 13.11 12.12
N THR A 21 -20.53 11.97 11.64
CA THR A 21 -19.73 10.90 11.03
C THR A 21 -19.14 11.29 9.69
N PHE A 22 -19.95 11.89 8.80
CA PHE A 22 -19.55 12.22 7.44
C PHE A 22 -19.47 13.73 7.26
N LYS A 23 -18.46 14.18 6.52
CA LYS A 23 -18.30 15.60 6.19
C LYS A 23 -19.46 16.07 5.29
N PRO A 24 -20.00 17.29 5.51
CA PRO A 24 -20.98 17.86 4.62
C PRO A 24 -20.46 17.91 3.17
N GLY A 25 -21.29 17.48 2.22
CA GLY A 25 -20.94 17.45 0.79
C GLY A 25 -19.96 16.34 0.38
N SER A 26 -19.51 15.46 1.29
CA SER A 26 -18.64 14.35 0.93
C SER A 26 -19.37 13.25 0.14
N VAL A 27 -18.61 12.54 -0.69
CA VAL A 27 -19.08 11.39 -1.47
C VAL A 27 -18.73 10.10 -0.74
N LYS A 28 -19.67 9.17 -0.67
CA LYS A 28 -19.54 7.86 -0.03
C LYS A 28 -19.48 6.82 -1.13
N ILE A 29 -18.43 6.03 -1.12
CA ILE A 29 -18.09 5.10 -2.17
C ILE A 29 -17.88 3.71 -1.58
N THR A 30 -18.64 2.71 -2.04
CA THR A 30 -18.37 1.32 -1.68
C THR A 30 -17.40 0.69 -2.66
N LEU A 31 -16.45 -0.05 -2.13
CA LEU A 31 -15.45 -0.78 -2.88
C LEU A 31 -15.60 -2.27 -2.60
N TYR A 32 -15.60 -3.08 -3.64
CA TYR A 32 -15.62 -4.54 -3.50
C TYR A 32 -14.34 -5.13 -4.08
N ASP A 33 -13.88 -6.21 -3.47
CA ASP A 33 -12.69 -6.93 -3.91
C ASP A 33 -12.96 -7.65 -5.24
N VAL A 34 -12.13 -7.38 -6.25
CA VAL A 34 -12.08 -8.05 -7.55
C VAL A 34 -10.67 -8.59 -7.75
N GLY A 35 -10.44 -9.84 -7.36
CA GLY A 35 -9.10 -10.42 -7.34
C GLY A 35 -8.21 -9.70 -6.34
N SER A 36 -7.12 -9.08 -6.80
CA SER A 36 -6.20 -8.29 -5.97
C SER A 36 -6.52 -6.78 -5.95
N ALA A 37 -7.62 -6.34 -6.56
CA ALA A 37 -7.95 -4.93 -6.73
C ALA A 37 -9.30 -4.57 -6.10
N LEU A 38 -9.49 -3.27 -5.81
CA LEU A 38 -10.74 -2.74 -5.27
C LEU A 38 -11.48 -1.99 -6.36
N LEU A 39 -12.69 -2.44 -6.72
CA LEU A 39 -13.51 -1.76 -7.71
C LEU A 39 -14.65 -0.99 -7.06
N THR A 40 -14.92 0.20 -7.56
CA THR A 40 -16.06 1.02 -7.15
C THR A 40 -17.38 0.37 -7.52
N GLN A 41 -18.30 0.26 -6.55
CA GLN A 41 -19.65 -0.30 -6.75
C GLN A 41 -20.75 0.75 -6.62
N GLN A 42 -20.88 1.40 -5.46
CA GLN A 42 -21.89 2.42 -5.19
C GLN A 42 -21.22 3.78 -4.94
N VAL A 43 -21.85 4.86 -5.42
CA VAL A 43 -21.32 6.22 -5.31
C VAL A 43 -22.47 7.18 -5.01
N TYR A 44 -22.52 7.72 -3.80
CA TYR A 44 -23.61 8.60 -3.35
C TYR A 44 -23.11 9.74 -2.47
N PHE A 45 -23.76 10.90 -2.52
CA PHE A 45 -23.56 11.96 -1.52
C PHE A 45 -24.21 11.61 -0.19
N ASP A 46 -25.42 11.04 -0.24
CA ASP A 46 -26.19 10.67 0.93
C ASP A 46 -25.91 9.21 1.30
N ALA A 47 -25.37 9.01 2.50
CA ALA A 47 -25.03 7.71 3.05
C ALA A 47 -26.26 6.82 3.29
N SER A 48 -27.47 7.38 3.35
CA SER A 48 -28.71 6.60 3.52
C SER A 48 -28.99 5.67 2.33
N PHE A 49 -28.46 5.98 1.14
CA PHE A 49 -28.54 5.14 -0.06
C PHE A 49 -27.43 4.09 -0.16
N VAL A 50 -26.48 4.11 0.77
CA VAL A 50 -25.34 3.18 0.78
C VAL A 50 -25.66 1.99 1.67
N PHE A 51 -25.39 0.79 1.15
CA PHE A 51 -25.48 -0.45 1.92
C PHE A 51 -24.15 -1.20 1.83
N PRO A 52 -23.19 -0.94 2.73
CA PRO A 52 -21.81 -1.37 2.57
C PRO A 52 -21.56 -2.81 3.07
N GLN A 53 -22.50 -3.72 2.87
CA GLN A 53 -22.32 -5.11 3.28
C GLN A 53 -21.27 -5.80 2.39
N ASN A 54 -20.28 -6.46 3.01
CA ASN A 54 -19.17 -7.13 2.32
C ASN A 54 -18.38 -6.21 1.37
N THR A 55 -18.30 -4.93 1.71
CA THR A 55 -17.54 -3.93 0.95
C THR A 55 -16.76 -3.06 1.91
N ARG A 56 -15.74 -2.37 1.37
CA ARG A 56 -15.08 -1.27 2.07
C ARG A 56 -15.82 0.02 1.76
N LEU A 57 -15.79 0.97 2.68
CA LEU A 57 -16.36 2.30 2.48
C LEU A 57 -15.24 3.34 2.46
N VAL A 58 -15.22 4.17 1.42
CA VAL A 58 -14.36 5.35 1.31
C VAL A 58 -15.20 6.61 1.31
N GLU A 59 -14.74 7.64 2.00
CA GLU A 59 -15.29 8.98 1.97
C GLU A 59 -14.35 9.90 1.18
N VAL A 60 -14.86 10.53 0.13
CA VAL A 60 -14.15 11.57 -0.63
C VAL A 60 -14.66 12.93 -0.21
N VAL A 61 -13.76 13.74 0.35
CA VAL A 61 -14.05 15.10 0.82
C VAL A 61 -13.60 16.10 -0.25
N GLY A 62 -14.34 17.20 -0.41
CA GLY A 62 -13.96 18.29 -1.33
C GLY A 62 -14.27 18.02 -2.80
N PHE A 63 -15.10 17.03 -3.12
CA PHE A 63 -15.58 16.83 -4.49
C PHE A 63 -16.44 18.02 -4.94
N ALA A 64 -16.05 18.64 -6.05
CA ALA A 64 -16.69 19.85 -6.57
C ALA A 64 -17.70 19.59 -7.71
N GLY A 65 -17.87 18.33 -8.15
CA GLY A 65 -18.79 17.98 -9.22
C GLY A 65 -20.22 17.71 -8.75
N GLU A 66 -21.16 17.61 -9.71
CA GLU A 66 -22.58 17.36 -9.41
C GLU A 66 -22.95 15.87 -9.46
N LYS A 67 -22.27 15.10 -10.31
CA LYS A 67 -22.57 13.68 -10.58
C LYS A 67 -21.36 12.82 -10.21
N PRO A 68 -21.17 12.50 -8.92
CA PRO A 68 -19.99 11.76 -8.48
C PRO A 68 -19.91 10.36 -9.10
N HIS A 69 -21.05 9.74 -9.43
CA HIS A 69 -21.05 8.46 -10.15
C HIS A 69 -20.36 8.57 -11.52
N ASN A 70 -20.48 9.68 -12.24
CA ASN A 70 -19.76 9.85 -13.51
C ASN A 70 -18.24 9.90 -13.31
N GLU A 71 -17.78 10.37 -12.15
CA GLU A 71 -16.36 10.49 -11.85
C GLU A 71 -15.76 9.19 -11.29
N PHE A 72 -16.50 8.47 -10.44
CA PHE A 72 -15.93 7.36 -9.67
C PHE A 72 -16.43 5.97 -10.09
N GLN A 73 -17.58 5.86 -10.77
CA GLN A 73 -18.14 4.56 -11.11
C GLN A 73 -17.20 3.77 -12.03
N ARG A 74 -17.06 2.46 -11.77
CA ARG A 74 -16.20 1.54 -12.53
C ARG A 74 -14.70 1.87 -12.50
N LYS A 75 -14.25 2.80 -11.66
CA LYS A 75 -12.83 3.00 -11.37
C LYS A 75 -12.37 2.04 -10.28
N PHE A 76 -11.12 1.62 -10.40
CA PHE A 76 -10.40 0.90 -9.37
C PHE A 76 -9.81 1.88 -8.36
N PHE A 77 -9.88 1.56 -7.08
CA PHE A 77 -9.26 2.33 -6.01
C PHE A 77 -7.91 1.74 -5.65
N ASP A 78 -6.88 2.59 -5.67
CA ASP A 78 -5.54 2.26 -5.19
C ASP A 78 -5.38 2.72 -3.74
N LEU A 79 -5.17 1.76 -2.83
CA LEU A 79 -4.99 2.02 -1.40
C LEU A 79 -3.66 2.71 -1.07
N GLU A 80 -2.65 2.55 -1.92
CA GLU A 80 -1.32 3.12 -1.65
C GLU A 80 -1.28 4.59 -2.02
N THR A 81 -1.74 4.91 -3.23
CA THR A 81 -1.79 6.30 -3.70
C THR A 81 -3.05 7.04 -3.27
N MET A 82 -4.05 6.33 -2.75
CA MET A 82 -5.38 6.86 -2.41
C MET A 82 -6.09 7.51 -3.61
N THR A 83 -5.94 6.91 -4.80
CA THR A 83 -6.49 7.44 -6.07
C THR A 83 -7.46 6.48 -6.76
N PHE A 84 -8.30 7.04 -7.64
CA PHE A 84 -9.19 6.28 -8.51
C PHE A 84 -8.61 6.18 -9.93
N ASN A 85 -8.52 4.97 -10.46
CA ASN A 85 -7.86 4.65 -11.73
C ASN A 85 -8.80 3.90 -12.67
N GLU A 86 -8.68 4.13 -13.98
CA GLU A 86 -9.43 3.39 -15.01
C GLU A 86 -8.93 1.94 -15.15
N ALA A 87 -7.62 1.74 -14.94
CA ALA A 87 -6.97 0.44 -14.99
C ALA A 87 -6.81 -0.15 -13.58
N VAL A 88 -6.69 -1.48 -13.52
CA VAL A 88 -6.35 -2.20 -12.30
C VAL A 88 -5.02 -1.65 -11.76
N PRO A 89 -4.97 -1.16 -10.50
CA PRO A 89 -3.72 -0.71 -9.90
C PRO A 89 -2.72 -1.85 -9.91
N THR A 90 -1.50 -1.56 -10.38
CA THR A 90 -0.42 -2.55 -10.29
C THR A 90 -0.05 -2.65 -8.81
N PRO A 91 -0.11 -3.83 -8.19
CA PRO A 91 0.30 -3.96 -6.80
C PRO A 91 1.75 -3.49 -6.67
N PRO A 92 2.10 -2.71 -5.62
CA PRO A 92 3.46 -2.29 -5.40
C PRO A 92 4.38 -3.49 -5.40
N GLN A 93 5.49 -3.38 -6.14
CA GLN A 93 6.51 -4.40 -6.08
C GLN A 93 7.13 -4.33 -4.69
N LYS A 94 7.11 -5.47 -3.99
CA LYS A 94 7.70 -5.62 -2.66
C LYS A 94 9.01 -6.38 -2.71
N ILE A 95 9.57 -6.56 -3.90
CA ILE A 95 10.71 -7.43 -4.12
C ILE A 95 11.87 -6.59 -4.64
N ILE A 96 13.04 -6.80 -4.05
CA ILE A 96 14.31 -6.23 -4.48
C ILE A 96 15.15 -7.39 -5.01
N ALA A 97 15.55 -7.33 -6.27
CA ALA A 97 16.65 -8.15 -6.76
C ALA A 97 17.93 -7.72 -6.05
N LYS A 98 18.63 -8.64 -5.40
CA LYS A 98 19.86 -8.29 -4.66
C LYS A 98 20.91 -7.61 -5.55
N ALA A 99 20.92 -7.95 -6.83
CA ALA A 99 21.80 -7.31 -7.81
C ALA A 99 21.59 -5.79 -7.88
N ASP A 100 20.37 -5.30 -7.68
CA ASP A 100 20.07 -3.86 -7.75
C ASP A 100 20.63 -3.09 -6.56
N ILE A 101 20.71 -3.71 -5.37
CA ILE A 101 21.40 -3.11 -4.22
C ILE A 101 22.84 -2.78 -4.60
N TRP A 102 23.54 -3.71 -5.25
CA TRP A 102 24.92 -3.54 -5.69
C TRP A 102 25.07 -2.58 -6.88
N ARG A 103 24.11 -2.57 -7.81
CA ARG A 103 24.12 -1.63 -8.94
C ARG A 103 23.87 -0.18 -8.52
N ARG A 104 23.09 0.03 -7.45
CA ARG A 104 22.76 1.36 -6.91
C ARG A 104 23.84 1.89 -5.98
N ALA A 105 24.56 1.00 -5.31
CA ALA A 105 25.68 1.36 -4.44
C ALA A 105 26.87 1.88 -5.26
N THR A 106 27.53 2.89 -4.72
CA THR A 106 28.92 3.22 -5.09
C THR A 106 29.87 2.13 -4.60
N ASP A 107 31.11 2.11 -5.09
CA ASP A 107 32.10 1.11 -4.68
C ASP A 107 32.38 1.20 -3.17
N GLU A 108 32.48 2.41 -2.60
CA GLU A 108 32.68 2.63 -1.17
C GLU A 108 31.48 2.17 -0.33
N GLU A 109 30.26 2.39 -0.83
CA GLU A 109 29.04 1.89 -0.19
C GLU A 109 28.98 0.36 -0.27
N ALA A 110 29.38 -0.25 -1.39
CA ALA A 110 29.43 -1.69 -1.55
C ALA A 110 30.40 -2.34 -0.54
N ASP A 111 31.59 -1.77 -0.35
CA ASP A 111 32.54 -2.21 0.66
C ASP A 111 31.95 -2.11 2.08
N THR A 112 31.24 -1.03 2.36
CA THR A 112 30.56 -0.84 3.66
C THR A 112 29.43 -1.84 3.86
N ILE A 113 28.63 -2.12 2.82
CA ILE A 113 27.57 -3.14 2.85
C ILE A 113 28.18 -4.52 3.10
N LEU A 114 29.29 -4.86 2.43
CA LEU A 114 30.02 -6.11 2.67
C LEU A 114 30.51 -6.21 4.11
N TYR A 115 31.05 -5.12 4.66
CA TYR A 115 31.45 -5.07 6.06
C TYR A 115 30.27 -5.31 7.00
N ILE A 116 29.12 -4.64 6.79
CA ILE A 116 27.89 -4.85 7.59
C ILE A 116 27.44 -6.31 7.53
N LEU A 117 27.41 -6.90 6.33
CA LEU A 117 27.04 -8.30 6.13
C LEU A 117 28.01 -9.23 6.86
N SER A 118 29.31 -8.92 6.90
CA SER A 118 30.33 -9.73 7.58
C SER A 118 30.09 -9.83 9.10
N GLN A 119 29.47 -8.82 9.71
CA GLN A 119 29.12 -8.80 11.14
C GLN A 119 27.89 -9.66 11.48
N GLN A 120 27.13 -10.10 10.47
CA GLN A 120 25.93 -10.89 10.68
C GLN A 120 26.25 -12.36 11.01
N THR A 121 25.31 -13.01 11.70
CA THR A 121 25.42 -14.44 12.00
C THR A 121 25.57 -15.27 10.71
N THR A 122 26.25 -16.41 10.79
CA THR A 122 26.44 -17.31 9.63
C THR A 122 25.12 -17.70 8.96
N ARG A 123 24.05 -17.89 9.73
CA ARG A 123 22.71 -18.18 9.19
C ARG A 123 22.19 -17.03 8.32
N LYS A 124 22.22 -15.79 8.82
CA LYS A 124 21.75 -14.61 8.08
C LYS A 124 22.58 -14.37 6.82
N ARG A 125 23.90 -14.52 6.91
CA ARG A 125 24.80 -14.42 5.74
C ARG A 125 24.49 -15.47 4.68
N ARG A 126 24.22 -16.72 5.08
CA ARG A 126 23.83 -17.79 4.14
C ARG A 126 22.50 -17.50 3.45
N ILE A 127 21.47 -17.13 4.23
CA ILE A 127 20.16 -16.77 3.67
C ILE A 127 20.31 -15.60 2.70
N PHE A 128 21.01 -14.53 3.11
CA PHE A 128 21.24 -13.39 2.23
C PHE A 128 21.97 -13.82 0.96
N ASN A 129 23.10 -14.54 1.06
CA ASN A 129 23.91 -14.91 -0.10
C ASN A 129 23.19 -15.84 -1.08
N ASP A 130 22.46 -16.82 -0.57
CA ASP A 130 21.79 -17.85 -1.39
C ASP A 130 20.48 -17.32 -2.01
N ALA A 131 19.88 -16.26 -1.44
CA ALA A 131 18.72 -15.62 -2.01
C ALA A 131 19.06 -14.87 -3.31
N THR A 132 18.11 -14.85 -4.24
CA THR A 132 18.18 -14.02 -5.47
C THR A 132 17.53 -12.64 -5.25
N TYR A 133 16.53 -12.59 -4.36
CA TYR A 133 15.74 -11.41 -4.07
C TYR A 133 15.43 -11.29 -2.57
N ILE A 134 15.00 -10.10 -2.17
CA ILE A 134 14.58 -9.78 -0.80
C ILE A 134 13.15 -9.23 -0.87
N ASP A 135 12.27 -9.76 -0.02
CA ASP A 135 10.90 -9.29 0.11
C ASP A 135 10.81 -8.24 1.24
N HIS A 136 10.16 -7.11 0.97
CA HIS A 136 9.93 -6.01 1.94
C HIS A 136 9.07 -6.45 3.13
N THR A 137 8.33 -7.55 3.00
CA THR A 137 7.54 -8.13 4.08
C THR A 137 8.34 -9.08 4.97
N ASP A 138 9.58 -9.43 4.59
CA ASP A 138 10.45 -10.27 5.40
C ASP A 138 11.06 -9.47 6.56
N SER A 139 11.10 -10.09 7.73
CA SER A 139 11.88 -9.62 8.89
C SER A 139 13.33 -9.22 8.58
N MET A 140 14.00 -9.90 7.64
CA MET A 140 15.37 -9.55 7.23
C MET A 140 15.45 -8.22 6.51
N PHE A 141 14.41 -7.78 5.80
CA PHE A 141 14.37 -6.46 5.17
C PHE A 141 14.44 -5.36 6.22
N ALA A 142 13.65 -5.47 7.30
CA ALA A 142 13.64 -4.47 8.37
C ALA A 142 15.01 -4.33 9.05
N GLU A 143 15.70 -5.44 9.32
CA GLU A 143 17.05 -5.42 9.88
C GLU A 143 18.07 -4.78 8.94
N MET A 144 17.97 -5.07 7.63
CA MET A 144 18.86 -4.50 6.62
C MET A 144 18.61 -3.00 6.46
N LEU A 145 17.36 -2.56 6.40
CA LEU A 145 17.01 -1.15 6.35
C LEU A 145 17.55 -0.39 7.55
N GLN A 146 17.45 -0.98 8.75
CA GLN A 146 18.01 -0.39 9.96
C GLN A 146 19.54 -0.27 9.89
N ALA A 147 20.24 -1.32 9.46
CA ALA A 147 21.69 -1.31 9.35
C ALA A 147 22.20 -0.32 8.30
N LEU A 148 21.54 -0.24 7.14
CA LEU A 148 21.89 0.70 6.08
C LEU A 148 21.54 2.14 6.44
N THR A 149 20.44 2.36 7.17
CA THR A 149 20.08 3.68 7.69
C THR A 149 21.12 4.18 8.69
N ALA A 150 21.64 3.29 9.55
CA ALA A 150 22.72 3.63 10.47
C ALA A 150 24.04 3.97 9.76
N ALA A 151 24.31 3.36 8.60
CA ALA A 151 25.55 3.57 7.85
C ALA A 151 25.50 4.79 6.90
N PHE A 152 24.37 5.00 6.23
CA PHE A 152 24.25 5.95 5.12
C PHE A 152 23.17 7.02 5.31
N GLY A 153 22.38 6.93 6.38
CA GLY A 153 21.19 7.75 6.59
C GLY A 153 19.95 7.18 5.88
N GLU A 154 18.78 7.63 6.34
CA GLU A 154 17.47 7.09 5.95
C GLU A 154 17.21 7.23 4.44
N ALA A 155 17.43 8.42 3.89
CA ALA A 155 17.16 8.70 2.48
C ALA A 155 17.95 7.75 1.55
N ARG A 156 19.24 7.55 1.84
CA ARG A 156 20.11 6.68 1.02
C ARG A 156 19.79 5.20 1.21
N ALA A 157 19.46 4.79 2.44
CA ALA A 157 19.05 3.41 2.70
C ALA A 157 17.75 3.04 1.98
N VAL A 158 16.77 3.95 1.95
CA VAL A 158 15.52 3.78 1.19
C VAL A 158 15.78 3.68 -0.31
N GLU A 159 16.70 4.48 -0.84
CA GLU A 159 17.06 4.43 -2.26
C GLU A 159 17.75 3.10 -2.63
N LEU A 160 18.74 2.66 -1.85
CA LEU A 160 19.44 1.40 -2.06
C LEU A 160 18.47 0.20 -2.00
N LEU A 161 17.51 0.25 -1.07
CA LEU A 161 16.50 -0.79 -0.85
C LEU A 161 15.16 -0.52 -1.54
N ALA A 162 15.12 0.36 -2.53
CA ALA A 162 13.91 0.55 -3.31
C ALA A 162 13.51 -0.76 -4.01
N PRO A 163 12.21 -1.01 -4.24
CA PRO A 163 11.79 -2.14 -5.06
C PRO A 163 12.54 -2.17 -6.40
N SER A 164 12.80 -3.36 -6.92
CA SER A 164 13.33 -3.48 -8.28
C SER A 164 12.26 -3.14 -9.28
N ASP A 165 12.64 -2.52 -10.41
CA ASP A 165 11.77 -2.50 -11.56
C ASP A 165 11.79 -3.91 -12.14
N MET A 166 10.74 -4.72 -11.95
CA MET A 166 10.59 -5.91 -12.78
C MET A 166 10.52 -5.44 -14.23
N LEU A 167 11.61 -5.60 -14.97
CA LEU A 167 11.57 -5.64 -16.42
C LEU A 167 10.45 -6.61 -16.76
N SER A 168 9.39 -6.08 -17.37
CA SER A 168 8.36 -6.84 -18.05
C SER A 168 9.03 -7.67 -19.14
N GLY A 169 9.51 -8.85 -18.77
CA GLY A 169 9.99 -9.90 -19.66
C GLY A 169 8.85 -10.77 -20.13
#